data_AF-A0A7W4EC08-F1
#
_entry.id   AF-A0A7W4EC08-F1
#
_cell.length_a   1.000
_cell.length_b   1.000
_cell.length_c   1.000
_cell.angle_alpha   90.00
_cell.angle_beta   90.00
_cell.angle_gamma   90.00
#
_symmetry.space_group_name_H-M   'P 1'
#
loop_
_entity.id
_entity.type
_entity.pdbx_description
1 polymer ?
#
loop_
_entity_poly.entity_id
_entity_poly.type
_entity_poly.pdbx_seq_one_letter_code
_entity_poly.pdbx_strand_id
1 'polypeptide(L)'
;MGDTNGRKIKHFLKALNVHRKKTGCKNEKAIDGYIDVLKKEAKEGTTAWVKNAKMKAEAKLKKYGIPMHKVQEVLTSRGLQALSSKLS
;
A
#
# COMPACT_ATOMS: atom_id res chain seq x y z
N MET A 1 -28.23 8.94 29.91
CA MET A 1 -27.65 9.54 28.68
C MET A 1 -26.49 8.67 28.24
N GLY A 2 -26.55 8.11 27.03
CA GLY A 2 -25.58 7.12 26.55
C GLY A 2 -24.22 7.72 26.18
N ASP A 3 -23.18 6.92 26.32
CA ASP A 3 -21.77 7.29 26.16
C ASP A 3 -21.49 7.93 24.77
N THR A 4 -21.21 9.24 24.76
CA THR A 4 -21.01 10.03 23.52
C THR A 4 -19.58 9.95 22.99
N ASN A 5 -18.67 9.25 23.68
CA ASN A 5 -17.25 9.18 23.33
C ASN A 5 -17.01 8.59 21.93
N GLY A 6 -17.76 7.55 21.54
CA GLY A 6 -17.66 6.96 20.21
C GLY A 6 -18.05 7.93 19.08
N ARG A 7 -19.03 8.81 19.33
CA ARG A 7 -19.46 9.85 18.37
C ARG A 7 -18.37 10.91 18.19
N LYS A 8 -17.73 11.35 19.29
CA LYS A 8 -16.61 12.31 19.26
C LYS A 8 -15.41 11.80 18.46
N ILE A 9 -15.00 10.54 18.69
CA ILE A 9 -13.90 9.90 17.95
C ILE A 9 -14.23 9.83 16.44
N LYS A 10 -15.47 9.47 16.08
CA LYS A 10 -15.89 9.41 14.67
C LYS A 10 -15.80 10.76 13.97
N HIS A 11 -16.20 11.85 14.65
CA HIS A 11 -16.08 13.21 14.10
C HIS A 11 -14.63 13.67 13.98
N PHE A 12 -13.79 13.34 14.96
CA PHE A 12 -12.35 13.63 14.93
C PHE A 12 -11.65 12.91 13.75
N LEU A 13 -11.90 11.61 13.59
CA LEU A 13 -11.38 10.83 12.46
C LEU A 13 -11.89 11.37 11.10
N LYS A 14 -13.16 11.79 11.03
CA LYS A 14 -13.72 12.41 9.83
C LYS A 14 -13.02 13.74 9.54
N ALA A 15 -12.78 14.59 10.54
CA ALA A 15 -12.07 15.86 10.38
C ALA A 15 -10.64 15.64 9.89
N LEU A 16 -9.90 14.69 10.49
CA LEU A 16 -8.56 14.30 10.02
C LEU A 16 -8.57 13.84 8.55
N ASN A 17 -9.58 13.06 8.16
CA ASN A 17 -9.70 12.54 6.80
C ASN A 17 -10.14 13.61 5.78
N VAL A 18 -10.80 14.69 6.21
CA VAL A 18 -11.19 15.84 5.36
C VAL A 18 -10.02 16.79 5.13
N HIS A 19 -9.15 17.01 6.13
CA HIS A 19 -7.95 17.84 5.99
C HIS A 19 -6.83 17.16 5.20
N ARG A 20 -6.88 15.83 5.09
CA ARG A 20 -5.95 15.09 4.25
C ARG A 20 -6.31 15.34 2.78
N LYS A 21 -5.37 15.92 2.01
CA LYS A 21 -5.51 16.03 0.54
C LYS A 21 -5.91 14.68 -0.03
N LYS A 22 -7.11 14.61 -0.64
CA LYS A 22 -7.54 13.46 -1.43
C LYS A 22 -6.62 13.38 -2.65
N THR A 23 -5.49 12.73 -2.50
CA THR A 23 -4.58 12.50 -3.63
C THR A 23 -5.29 11.60 -4.64
N GLY A 24 -5.56 12.13 -5.84
CA GLY A 24 -6.05 11.37 -6.99
C GLY A 24 -5.11 10.25 -7.45
N CYS A 25 -3.92 10.19 -6.87
CA CYS A 25 -2.88 9.19 -7.12
C CYS A 25 -3.18 7.80 -6.52
N LYS A 26 -4.33 7.22 -6.86
CA LYS A 26 -4.68 5.85 -6.44
C LYS A 26 -3.68 4.83 -6.97
N ASN A 27 -3.11 5.09 -8.16
CA ASN A 27 -2.16 4.22 -8.82
C ASN A 27 -0.80 4.23 -8.12
N GLU A 28 -0.25 5.42 -7.86
CA GLU A 28 1.01 5.57 -7.11
C GLU A 28 0.92 4.91 -5.73
N LYS A 29 -0.18 5.12 -5.00
CA LYS A 29 -0.40 4.47 -3.71
C LYS A 29 -0.50 2.96 -3.78
N ALA A 30 -0.99 2.41 -4.89
CA ALA A 30 -1.05 0.97 -5.08
C ALA A 30 0.35 0.39 -5.33
N ILE A 31 1.16 1.09 -6.13
CA ILE A 31 2.55 0.74 -6.39
C ILE A 31 3.38 0.86 -5.10
N ASP A 32 3.25 1.96 -4.37
CA ASP A 32 3.93 2.17 -3.09
C ASP A 32 3.59 1.08 -2.08
N GLY A 33 2.30 0.75 -1.93
CA GLY A 33 1.86 -0.31 -1.03
C GLY A 33 2.42 -1.68 -1.40
N TYR A 34 2.62 -1.97 -2.69
CA TYR A 34 3.26 -3.20 -3.14
C TYR A 34 4.77 -3.20 -2.83
N ILE A 35 5.45 -2.09 -3.08
CA ILE A 35 6.88 -1.92 -2.76
C ILE A 35 7.14 -2.07 -1.26
N ASP A 36 6.26 -1.53 -0.41
CA ASP A 36 6.39 -1.66 1.05
C ASP A 36 6.29 -3.11 1.52
N VAL A 37 5.41 -3.90 0.89
CA VAL A 37 5.32 -5.35 1.15
C VAL A 37 6.61 -6.05 0.72
N LEU A 38 7.18 -5.72 -0.45
CA LEU A 38 8.44 -6.29 -0.90
C LEU A 38 9.62 -5.93 0.02
N LYS A 39 9.67 -4.69 0.52
CA LYS A 39 10.68 -4.28 1.51
C LYS A 39 10.54 -5.08 2.79
N LYS A 40 9.31 -5.30 3.26
CA LYS A 40 9.07 -6.10 4.46
C LYS A 40 9.42 -7.57 4.25
N GLU A 41 9.10 -8.12 3.07
CA GLU A 41 9.54 -9.45 2.65
C GLU A 41 11.07 -9.58 2.62
N ALA A 42 11.79 -8.52 2.21
CA ALA A 42 13.26 -8.50 2.24
C ALA A 42 13.82 -8.43 3.65
N LYS A 43 13.15 -7.76 4.58
CA LYS A 43 13.61 -7.57 5.97
C LYS A 43 13.27 -8.75 6.88
N GLU A 44 12.04 -9.22 6.84
CA GLU A 44 11.46 -10.20 7.79
C GLU A 44 11.34 -11.60 7.19
N GLY A 45 11.55 -11.75 5.87
CA GLY A 45 11.29 -12.98 5.15
C GLY A 45 9.82 -13.22 4.86
N THR A 46 9.52 -14.40 4.32
CA THR A 46 8.18 -14.74 3.80
C THR A 46 7.26 -15.23 4.92
N THR A 47 6.79 -14.31 5.76
CA THR A 47 5.81 -14.60 6.81
C THR A 47 4.40 -14.78 6.23
N ALA A 48 3.49 -15.42 6.99
CA ALA A 48 2.09 -15.56 6.59
C ALA A 48 1.42 -14.20 6.34
N TRP A 49 1.78 -13.18 7.12
CA TRP A 49 1.30 -11.81 6.91
C TRP A 49 1.78 -11.24 5.59
N VAL A 50 3.06 -11.40 5.25
CA VAL A 50 3.66 -10.93 3.99
C VAL A 50 3.00 -11.61 2.79
N LYS A 51 2.78 -12.93 2.83
CA LYS A 51 2.06 -13.66 1.76
C LYS A 51 0.66 -13.07 1.53
N ASN A 52 -0.10 -12.90 2.60
CA ASN A 52 -1.45 -12.35 2.54
C ASN A 52 -1.47 -10.89 2.06
N ALA A 53 -0.51 -10.08 2.51
CA ALA A 53 -0.36 -8.69 2.10
C ALA A 53 0.02 -8.58 0.61
N LYS A 54 0.91 -9.44 0.14
CA LYS A 54 1.34 -9.52 -1.27
C LYS A 54 0.17 -9.85 -2.18
N MET A 55 -0.61 -10.90 -1.87
CA MET A 55 -1.83 -11.24 -2.62
C MET A 55 -2.83 -10.06 -2.69
N LYS A 56 -3.04 -9.36 -1.58
CA LYS A 56 -3.94 -8.19 -1.55
C LYS A 56 -3.41 -7.03 -2.38
N ALA A 57 -2.11 -6.79 -2.34
CA ALA A 57 -1.47 -5.73 -3.11
C ALA A 57 -1.49 -6.04 -4.61
N GLU A 58 -1.23 -7.28 -5.02
CA GLU A 58 -1.33 -7.74 -6.41
C GLU A 58 -2.76 -7.64 -6.95
N ALA A 59 -3.75 -8.08 -6.17
CA ALA A 59 -5.16 -7.91 -6.53
C ALA A 59 -5.53 -6.44 -6.74
N LYS A 60 -4.94 -5.54 -5.95
CA LYS A 60 -5.16 -4.09 -6.07
C LYS A 60 -4.50 -3.50 -7.32
N LEU A 61 -3.28 -3.94 -7.66
CA LEU A 61 -2.63 -3.57 -8.92
C LEU A 61 -3.46 -4.03 -10.13
N LYS A 62 -3.93 -5.29 -10.12
CA LYS A 62 -4.81 -5.85 -11.16
C LYS A 62 -6.12 -5.07 -11.27
N LYS A 63 -6.76 -4.74 -10.14
CA LYS A 63 -8.00 -3.94 -10.11
C LYS A 63 -7.83 -2.56 -10.74
N TYR A 64 -6.65 -1.96 -10.62
CA TYR A 64 -6.35 -0.65 -11.19
C TYR A 64 -5.71 -0.73 -12.60
N GLY A 65 -5.58 -1.93 -13.17
CA GLY A 65 -4.97 -2.12 -14.49
C GLY A 65 -3.49 -1.70 -14.53
N ILE A 66 -2.79 -1.77 -13.39
CA ILE A 66 -1.38 -1.38 -13.30
C ILE A 66 -0.54 -2.60 -13.68
N PRO A 67 0.19 -2.55 -14.80
CA PRO A 67 1.03 -3.66 -15.23
C PRO A 67 2.31 -3.73 -14.40
N MET A 68 2.88 -4.93 -14.27
CA MET A 68 4.06 -5.17 -13.44
C MET A 68 5.30 -4.39 -13.91
N HIS A 69 5.42 -4.10 -15.22
CA HIS A 69 6.53 -3.29 -15.74
C HIS A 69 6.56 -1.87 -15.11
N LYS A 70 5.40 -1.27 -14.81
CA LYS A 70 5.35 0.02 -14.11
C LYS A 70 5.88 -0.06 -12.69
N VAL A 71 5.64 -1.18 -12.01
CA VAL A 71 6.22 -1.42 -10.69
C VAL A 71 7.74 -1.54 -10.81
N GLN A 72 8.23 -2.24 -11.83
CA GLN A 72 9.66 -2.40 -12.10
C GLN A 72 10.35 -1.08 -12.45
N GLU A 73 9.71 -0.21 -13.24
CA GLU A 73 10.19 1.17 -13.51
C GLU A 73 10.32 1.98 -12.21
N VAL A 74 9.33 1.87 -11.31
CA VAL A 74 9.37 2.57 -10.03
C VAL A 74 10.44 1.99 -9.10
N LEU A 75 10.66 0.67 -9.12
CA LEU A 75 11.75 0.04 -8.38
C LEU A 75 13.12 0.51 -8.91
N THR A 76 13.29 0.58 -10.23
CA THR A 76 14.51 1.06 -10.87
C THR A 76 14.79 2.53 -10.56
N SER A 77 13.79 3.40 -10.75
CA SER A 77 13.94 4.84 -10.48
C SER A 77 14.24 5.15 -9.01
N ARG A 78 13.82 4.29 -8.09
CA ARG A 78 14.11 4.41 -6.65
C ARG A 78 15.39 3.69 -6.19
N GLY A 79 16.16 3.10 -7.11
CA GLY A 79 17.37 2.34 -6.78
C GLY A 79 17.11 1.03 -6.04
N LEU A 80 15.89 0.49 -6.09
CA LEU A 80 15.44 -0.73 -5.42
C LEU A 80 15.48 -1.95 -6.34
N GLN A 81 16.40 -1.99 -7.31
CA GLN A 81 16.51 -3.07 -8.30
C GLN A 81 16.71 -4.45 -7.67
N ALA A 82 17.36 -4.53 -6.50
CA ALA A 82 17.52 -5.76 -5.73
C ALA A 82 16.18 -6.41 -5.32
N LEU A 83 15.10 -5.63 -5.20
CA LEU A 83 13.76 -6.15 -4.95
C LEU A 83 13.08 -6.67 -6.21
N SER A 84 13.53 -6.26 -7.40
CA SER A 84 12.96 -6.75 -8.67
C SER A 84 13.24 -8.22 -8.91
N SER A 85 14.36 -8.75 -8.39
CA SER A 85 14.71 -10.16 -8.45
C SER A 85 13.71 -11.06 -7.70
N LYS A 86 12.86 -10.50 -6.82
CA LYS A 86 11.79 -11.23 -6.12
C LYS A 86 10.44 -11.21 -6.86
N LEU A 87 10.41 -10.64 -8.07
CA LEU A 87 9.23 -10.60 -8.95
C LEU A 87 9.23 -11.73 -10.00
N SER A 88 10.31 -12.52 -10.07
CA SER A 88 10.42 -13.71 -10.93
C SER A 88 9.67 -14.92 -10.37
#